data_AF-A0A3L8B6T1-F1
#
_entry.id   AF-A0A3L8B6T1-F1
#
_cell.length_a   1.000
_cell.length_b   1.000
_cell.length_c   1.000
_cell.angle_alpha   90.00
_cell.angle_beta   90.00
_cell.angle_gamma   90.00
#
_symmetry.space_group_name_H-M   'P 1'
#
loop_
_entity.id
_entity.type
_entity.pdbx_description
1 polymer ?
#
loop_
_entity_poly.entity_id
_entity_poly.type
_entity_poly.pdbx_seq_one_letter_code
_entity_poly.pdbx_strand_id
1 'polypeptide(L)'
;MAMPCLAPCFGLGGAVLPLALDVKQPVNNGSDMKTIKSIAVVALGTALLSACSWVDLNPAAEDILVLKPFQTKQCEQVRRTTSQVLDKIWFVNRNQEKMAEELATLARNTAAELGGNAVVPDSEIEEGKQTFIILNCPHLR
;
A
#
# COMPACT_ATOMS: atom_id res chain seq x y z
N MET A 1 -5.06 -0.61 -6.64
CA MET A 1 -4.40 -1.91 -6.85
C MET A 1 -3.51 -2.15 -5.65
N ALA A 2 -3.83 -3.12 -4.79
CA ALA A 2 -3.06 -3.45 -3.59
C ALA A 2 -2.67 -4.94 -3.63
N MET A 3 -1.38 -5.22 -3.44
CA MET A 3 -0.75 -6.55 -3.46
C MET A 3 -0.12 -6.83 -2.08
N PRO A 4 0.14 -8.10 -1.66
CA PRO A 4 0.76 -8.42 -0.38
C PRO A 4 2.21 -8.00 -0.36
N CYS A 5 2.72 -7.69 0.82
CA CYS A 5 3.98 -8.28 1.22
C CYS A 5 3.87 -8.75 2.68
N LEU A 6 4.22 -10.02 2.93
CA LEU A 6 4.70 -10.44 4.25
C LEU A 6 6.02 -9.72 4.42
N ALA A 7 6.12 -8.78 5.36
CA ALA A 7 7.41 -8.43 5.91
C ALA A 7 7.26 -7.89 7.35
N PRO A 8 8.20 -8.24 8.24
CA PRO A 8 8.19 -7.79 9.62
C PRO A 8 8.57 -6.31 9.68
N CYS A 9 7.84 -5.53 10.48
CA CYS A 9 8.27 -4.19 10.86
C CYS A 9 9.53 -4.30 11.73
N PHE A 10 10.72 -4.26 11.12
CA PHE A 10 11.94 -3.85 11.80
C PHE A 10 12.12 -2.36 11.57
N GLY A 11 11.65 -1.57 12.54
CA GLY A 11 11.99 -0.17 12.65
C GLY A 11 13.48 -0.04 12.96
N LEU A 12 14.21 0.62 12.07
CA LEU A 12 15.44 1.30 12.40
C LEU A 12 15.39 2.66 11.72
N GLY A 13 15.09 3.68 12.54
CA GLY A 13 15.42 5.05 12.20
C GLY A 13 16.93 5.15 12.00
N GLY A 14 17.33 5.81 10.92
CA GLY A 14 18.72 6.01 10.58
C GLY A 14 18.84 7.13 9.56
N ALA A 15 19.45 8.22 10.00
CA ALA A 15 19.64 9.48 9.29
C ALA A 15 20.09 9.34 7.83
N VAL A 16 19.51 10.17 6.97
CA VAL A 16 20.04 10.45 5.63
C VAL A 16 21.30 11.31 5.82
N LEU A 17 22.48 10.71 5.61
CA LEU A 17 23.73 11.45 5.45
C LEU A 17 24.20 11.29 4.00
N PRO A 18 24.52 12.38 3.28
CA PRO A 18 25.07 12.27 1.95
C PRO A 18 26.55 11.92 2.07
N LEU A 19 26.92 10.67 1.79
CA LEU A 19 28.31 10.32 1.52
C LEU A 19 28.56 10.47 0.02
N ALA A 20 29.15 11.61 -0.33
CA ALA A 20 29.92 11.76 -1.56
C ALA A 20 31.03 10.70 -1.55
N LEU A 21 30.90 9.69 -2.40
CA LEU A 21 32.01 8.79 -2.71
C LEU A 21 32.87 9.48 -3.77
N ASP A 22 33.86 10.22 -3.32
CA ASP A 22 35.08 10.47 -4.08
C ASP A 22 35.73 9.11 -4.37
N VAL A 23 35.42 8.53 -5.53
CA VAL A 23 36.09 7.33 -6.04
C VAL A 23 37.52 7.72 -6.40
N LYS A 24 38.41 7.60 -5.42
CA LYS A 24 39.86 7.61 -5.64
C LYS A 24 40.25 6.32 -6.38
N GLN A 25 40.41 6.38 -7.70
CA GLN A 25 41.03 5.30 -8.47
C GLN A 25 42.54 5.22 -8.15
N PRO A 26 43.10 4.08 -7.71
CA PRO A 26 44.54 3.88 -7.74
C PRO A 26 45.00 3.28 -9.08
N VAL A 27 45.69 4.14 -9.84
CA VAL A 27 46.96 3.99 -10.59
C VAL A 27 47.47 2.57 -10.96
N ASN A 28 47.91 2.38 -12.23
CA ASN A 28 49.26 1.92 -12.65
C ASN A 28 49.33 1.61 -14.17
N ASN A 29 50.43 2.05 -14.78
CA ASN A 29 50.79 1.94 -16.20
C ASN A 29 51.23 0.52 -16.62
N GLY A 30 50.82 0.13 -17.84
CA GLY A 30 51.62 -0.60 -18.84
C GLY A 30 52.10 -2.02 -18.52
N SER A 31 51.57 -3.01 -19.25
CA SER A 31 52.35 -3.89 -20.16
C SER A 31 51.51 -5.04 -20.73
N ASP A 32 51.77 -5.34 -22.00
CA ASP A 32 51.47 -6.57 -22.74
C ASP A 32 50.02 -7.07 -22.91
N MET A 33 49.48 -6.72 -24.08
CA MET A 33 48.35 -7.38 -24.73
C MET A 33 48.70 -8.83 -25.08
N LYS A 34 48.24 -9.81 -24.28
CA LYS A 34 48.17 -11.22 -24.69
C LYS A 34 46.81 -11.83 -24.39
N THR A 35 46.13 -12.15 -25.49
CA THR A 35 45.31 -13.35 -25.69
C THR A 35 44.05 -13.52 -24.84
N ILE A 36 42.93 -13.27 -25.52
CA ILE A 36 41.55 -13.66 -25.23
C ILE A 36 41.46 -15.11 -24.69
N LYS A 37 40.89 -15.28 -23.47
CA LYS A 37 40.05 -16.43 -23.06
C LYS A 37 39.41 -16.21 -21.67
N SER A 38 38.13 -15.88 -21.70
CA SER A 38 37.04 -16.10 -20.74
C SER A 38 37.35 -16.43 -19.27
N ILE A 39 37.02 -15.51 -18.36
CA ILE A 39 36.49 -15.74 -16.98
C ILE A 39 35.58 -14.52 -16.67
N ALA A 40 34.29 -14.53 -17.00
CA ALA A 40 33.17 -14.85 -16.10
C ALA A 40 33.24 -14.16 -14.72
N VAL A 41 32.30 -13.25 -14.42
CA VAL A 41 31.46 -13.24 -13.20
C VAL A 41 30.63 -11.94 -13.19
N VAL A 42 29.36 -12.11 -13.55
CA VAL A 42 28.14 -11.52 -12.98
C VAL A 42 28.36 -10.39 -11.96
N ALA A 43 27.98 -9.17 -12.35
CA ALA A 43 27.51 -8.15 -11.41
C ALA A 43 26.15 -7.61 -11.90
N LEU A 44 25.21 -8.55 -12.06
CA LEU A 44 23.78 -8.26 -12.17
C LEU A 44 23.16 -8.50 -10.80
N GLY A 45 22.52 -7.47 -10.25
CA GLY A 45 21.56 -7.62 -9.16
C GLY A 45 22.04 -7.12 -7.81
N THR A 46 21.43 -6.04 -7.34
CA THR A 46 20.59 -5.99 -6.13
C THR A 46 20.26 -4.54 -5.82
N ALA A 47 18.99 -4.11 -6.00
CA ALA A 47 18.33 -3.05 -5.21
C ALA A 47 16.96 -2.65 -5.78
N LEU A 48 16.10 -3.61 -6.12
CA LEU A 48 14.67 -3.39 -6.35
C LEU A 48 14.05 -4.70 -5.82
N LEU A 49 13.08 -4.78 -4.92
CA LEU A 49 11.98 -3.91 -4.54
C LEU A 49 11.57 -4.25 -3.09
N SER A 50 11.27 -3.25 -2.27
CA SER A 50 10.45 -3.46 -1.06
C SER A 50 9.48 -2.29 -0.88
N ALA A 51 8.47 -2.24 -1.74
CA ALA A 51 7.30 -1.38 -1.54
C ALA A 51 6.19 -2.21 -0.88
N CYS A 52 6.19 -2.27 0.46
CA CYS A 52 4.98 -2.64 1.20
C CYS A 52 4.07 -1.41 1.19
N SER A 53 3.12 -1.35 0.26
CA SER A 53 2.17 -0.25 0.21
C SER A 53 0.94 -0.61 1.04
N TRP A 54 1.02 -0.37 2.35
CA TRP A 54 -0.19 -0.13 3.11
C TRP A 54 -0.77 1.22 2.67
N VAL A 55 -2.09 1.37 2.72
CA VAL A 55 -2.72 2.67 2.44
C VAL A 55 -3.12 3.30 3.75
N ASP A 56 -2.46 4.41 4.07
CA ASP A 56 -2.79 5.24 5.22
C ASP A 56 -4.12 5.97 5.00
N LEU A 57 -4.78 6.33 6.10
CA LEU A 57 -5.97 7.17 6.06
C LEU A 57 -5.57 8.56 5.54
N ASN A 58 -6.26 9.03 4.51
CA ASN A 58 -6.10 10.38 3.99
C ASN A 58 -6.62 11.38 5.05
N PRO A 59 -5.90 12.48 5.35
CA PRO A 59 -6.42 13.52 6.25
C PRO A 59 -7.81 14.03 5.87
N ALA A 60 -8.11 14.12 4.56
CA ALA A 60 -9.45 14.50 4.08
C ALA A 60 -10.56 13.48 4.42
N ALA A 61 -10.19 12.28 4.86
CA ALA A 61 -11.09 11.19 5.21
C ALA A 61 -11.24 10.99 6.73
N GLU A 62 -10.57 11.81 7.56
CA GLU A 62 -10.61 11.72 9.03
C GLU A 62 -12.04 11.81 9.60
N ASP A 63 -12.88 12.66 9.01
CA ASP A 63 -14.26 12.87 9.43
C ASP A 63 -15.27 11.91 8.77
N ILE A 64 -14.82 11.04 7.86
CA ILE A 64 -15.72 10.11 7.14
C ILE A 64 -16.05 8.92 8.03
N LEU A 65 -17.34 8.73 8.32
CA LEU A 65 -17.79 7.70 9.26
C LEU A 65 -18.04 6.35 8.57
N VAL A 66 -17.67 5.25 9.23
CA VAL A 66 -18.07 3.90 8.82
C VAL A 66 -19.36 3.54 9.55
N LEU A 67 -20.46 3.48 8.82
CA LEU A 67 -21.79 3.23 9.37
C LEU A 67 -22.16 1.75 9.31
N LYS A 68 -23.05 1.34 10.22
CA LYS A 68 -23.77 0.08 10.10
C LYS A 68 -25.01 0.27 9.21
N PRO A 69 -25.50 -0.78 8.54
CA PRO A 69 -26.66 -0.69 7.64
C PRO A 69 -27.90 -0.03 8.25
N PHE A 70 -28.14 -0.16 9.56
CA PHE A 70 -29.31 0.45 10.21
C PHE A 70 -29.19 1.97 10.43
N GLN A 71 -27.98 2.54 10.33
CA GLN A 71 -27.71 3.97 10.52
C GLN A 71 -27.89 4.79 9.24
N THR A 72 -28.11 4.13 8.10
CA THR A 72 -28.15 4.79 6.77
C THR A 72 -29.51 5.35 6.38
N LYS A 73 -30.54 5.20 7.24
CA LYS A 73 -31.94 5.54 6.92
C LYS A 73 -32.18 6.99 6.49
N GLN A 74 -31.31 7.91 6.92
CA GLN A 74 -31.37 9.34 6.61
C GLN A 74 -30.16 9.80 5.80
N CYS A 75 -29.60 8.91 4.99
CA CYS A 75 -28.47 9.18 4.12
C CYS A 75 -28.85 8.97 2.66
N GLU A 76 -28.29 9.81 1.80
CA GLU A 76 -28.36 9.66 0.34
C GLU A 76 -27.17 8.84 -0.16
N GLN A 77 -27.40 7.93 -1.10
CA GLN A 77 -26.33 7.19 -1.76
C GLN A 77 -25.68 8.04 -2.85
N VAL A 78 -24.37 8.29 -2.70
CA VAL A 78 -23.56 9.03 -3.68
C VAL A 78 -23.02 8.09 -4.75
N ARG A 79 -22.34 7.02 -4.34
CA ARG A 79 -21.70 6.06 -5.25
C ARG A 79 -21.49 4.71 -4.57
N ARG A 80 -21.32 3.66 -5.36
CA ARG A 80 -20.85 2.34 -4.95
C ARG A 80 -19.40 2.15 -5.37
N THR A 81 -18.55 1.67 -4.49
CA THR A 81 -17.13 1.40 -4.76
C THR A 81 -16.72 0.03 -4.23
N THR A 82 -15.65 -0.54 -4.78
CA THR A 82 -15.07 -1.79 -4.28
C THR A 82 -13.65 -1.52 -3.85
N SER A 83 -13.39 -1.73 -2.56
CA SER A 83 -12.04 -1.72 -2.00
C SER A 83 -11.42 -3.10 -2.18
N GLN A 84 -10.12 -3.14 -2.41
CA GLN A 84 -9.36 -4.36 -2.46
C GLN A 84 -8.10 -4.21 -1.63
N VAL A 85 -7.94 -5.10 -0.68
CA VAL A 85 -6.69 -5.37 0.01
C VAL A 85 -6.21 -6.71 -0.47
N LEU A 86 -5.04 -7.08 0.01
CA LEU A 86 -4.59 -8.41 -0.20
C LEU A 86 -5.04 -9.35 0.92
N ASP A 87 -5.61 -10.48 0.51
CA ASP A 87 -6.11 -11.59 1.30
C ASP A 87 -5.09 -12.68 1.69
N LYS A 88 -4.06 -12.94 0.88
CA LYS A 88 -3.17 -14.10 1.06
C LYS A 88 -1.70 -13.75 1.07
N ILE A 89 -1.06 -14.03 2.19
CA ILE A 89 0.37 -13.93 2.25
C ILE A 89 1.00 -15.31 2.32
N TRP A 90 1.70 -15.65 1.24
CA TRP A 90 2.39 -16.92 1.03
C TRP A 90 1.44 -18.14 1.10
N PHE A 91 1.07 -18.63 2.29
CA PHE A 91 0.14 -19.76 2.49
C PHE A 91 -0.80 -19.58 3.69
N VAL A 92 -0.88 -18.39 4.29
CA VAL A 92 -1.74 -18.11 5.46
C VAL A 92 -2.76 -17.03 5.09
N ASN A 93 -4.05 -17.30 5.37
CA ASN A 93 -5.10 -16.29 5.26
C ASN A 93 -4.85 -15.18 6.29
N ARG A 94 -4.92 -13.91 5.87
CA ARG A 94 -4.83 -12.79 6.81
C ARG A 94 -6.04 -12.75 7.75
N ASN A 95 -5.85 -12.13 8.91
CA ASN A 95 -6.95 -11.88 9.85
C ASN A 95 -8.03 -11.03 9.16
N GLN A 96 -9.25 -11.57 9.08
CA GLN A 96 -10.42 -10.92 8.47
C GLN A 96 -10.75 -9.57 9.12
N GLU A 97 -10.54 -9.44 10.42
CA GLU A 97 -10.76 -8.18 11.14
C GLU A 97 -9.79 -7.09 10.66
N LYS A 98 -8.51 -7.45 10.47
CA LYS A 98 -7.50 -6.52 9.95
C LYS A 98 -7.79 -6.13 8.51
N MET A 99 -8.23 -7.08 7.69
CA MET A 99 -8.65 -6.77 6.32
C MET A 99 -9.86 -5.84 6.29
N ALA A 100 -10.83 -6.02 7.18
CA ALA A 100 -12.00 -5.14 7.27
C ALA A 100 -11.60 -3.69 7.60
N GLU A 101 -10.66 -3.50 8.53
CA GLU A 101 -10.11 -2.17 8.88
C GLU A 101 -9.39 -1.52 7.68
N GLU A 102 -8.57 -2.28 6.97
CA GLU A 102 -7.84 -1.82 5.77
C GLU A 102 -8.81 -1.45 4.63
N LEU A 103 -9.79 -2.32 4.36
CA LEU A 103 -10.82 -2.11 3.33
C LEU A 103 -11.69 -0.89 3.63
N ALA A 104 -12.05 -0.68 4.89
CA ALA A 104 -12.78 0.49 5.34
C ALA A 104 -11.95 1.77 5.18
N THR A 105 -10.64 1.73 5.49
CA THR A 105 -9.72 2.86 5.29
C THR A 105 -9.67 3.26 3.81
N LEU A 106 -9.53 2.30 2.91
CA LEU A 106 -9.58 2.52 1.46
C LEU A 106 -10.92 3.14 1.03
N ALA A 107 -12.04 2.62 1.53
CA ALA A 107 -13.37 3.11 1.20
C ALA A 107 -13.58 4.56 1.66
N ARG A 108 -13.08 4.90 2.86
CA ARG A 108 -13.11 6.27 3.39
C ARG A 108 -12.29 7.22 2.53
N ASN A 109 -11.08 6.83 2.12
CA ASN A 109 -10.26 7.63 1.22
C ASN A 109 -10.99 7.90 -0.11
N THR A 110 -11.61 6.88 -0.70
CA THR A 110 -12.43 7.04 -1.91
C THR A 110 -13.67 7.92 -1.68
N ALA A 111 -14.29 7.86 -0.50
CA ALA A 111 -15.41 8.73 -0.14
C ALA A 111 -14.99 10.21 -0.05
N ALA A 112 -13.80 10.50 0.46
CA ALA A 112 -13.27 11.87 0.50
C ALA A 112 -13.09 12.45 -0.91
N GLU A 113 -12.60 11.64 -1.85
CA GLU A 113 -12.44 12.03 -3.26
C GLU A 113 -13.78 12.26 -3.97
N LEU A 114 -14.83 11.55 -3.54
CA LEU A 114 -16.15 11.56 -4.18
C LEU A 114 -17.16 12.47 -3.48
N GLY A 115 -16.76 13.18 -2.42
CA GLY A 115 -17.62 14.11 -1.67
C GLY A 115 -18.66 13.44 -0.77
N GLY A 116 -18.43 12.21 -0.34
CA GLY A 116 -19.23 11.55 0.70
C GLY A 116 -18.75 11.89 2.11
N ASN A 117 -19.62 11.77 3.11
CA ASN A 117 -19.26 11.92 4.53
C ASN A 117 -19.42 10.62 5.33
N ALA A 118 -19.87 9.54 4.70
CA ALA A 118 -19.94 8.24 5.32
C ALA A 118 -19.77 7.10 4.31
N VAL A 119 -19.38 5.92 4.80
CA VAL A 119 -19.34 4.66 4.03
C VAL A 119 -20.07 3.58 4.81
N VAL A 120 -20.69 2.65 4.10
CA VAL A 120 -21.32 1.45 4.68
C VAL A 120 -20.90 0.22 3.88
N PRO A 121 -20.53 -0.90 4.54
CA PRO A 121 -20.28 -2.15 3.85
C PRO A 121 -21.58 -2.66 3.22
N ASP A 122 -21.50 -3.10 1.97
CA ASP A 122 -22.62 -3.62 1.19
C ASP A 122 -22.45 -5.09 0.78
N SER A 123 -21.21 -5.60 0.79
CA SER A 123 -20.92 -7.02 0.62
C SER A 123 -20.16 -7.58 1.83
N GLU A 124 -20.13 -8.92 1.90
CA GLU A 124 -19.14 -9.64 2.70
C GLU A 124 -17.72 -9.45 2.10
N ILE A 125 -16.71 -9.84 2.88
CA ILE A 125 -15.32 -9.82 2.41
C ILE A 125 -15.05 -11.14 1.68
N GLU A 126 -14.79 -11.06 0.37
CA GLU A 126 -14.46 -12.20 -0.48
C GLU A 126 -13.16 -11.91 -1.23
N GLU A 127 -12.17 -12.82 -1.12
CA GLU A 127 -10.87 -12.67 -1.81
C GLU A 127 -10.22 -11.30 -1.58
N GLY A 128 -10.33 -10.77 -0.36
CA GLY A 128 -9.75 -9.49 0.03
C GLY A 128 -10.45 -8.28 -0.58
N LYS A 129 -11.66 -8.48 -1.11
CA LYS A 129 -12.48 -7.41 -1.67
C LYS A 129 -13.73 -7.21 -0.84
N GLN A 130 -14.17 -5.97 -0.77
CA GLN A 130 -15.46 -5.62 -0.20
C GLN A 130 -16.04 -4.42 -0.91
N THR A 131 -17.33 -4.51 -1.25
CA THR A 131 -18.09 -3.40 -1.81
C THR A 131 -18.64 -2.53 -0.69
N PHE A 132 -18.50 -1.22 -0.88
CA PHE A 132 -19.00 -0.18 0.00
C PHE A 132 -19.95 0.74 -0.77
N ILE A 133 -20.95 1.25 -0.07
CA ILE A 133 -21.73 2.38 -0.52
C ILE A 133 -21.19 3.64 0.16
N ILE A 134 -20.92 4.66 -0.64
CA ILE A 134 -20.56 6.01 -0.22
C ILE A 134 -21.84 6.81 -0.06
N LEU A 135 -21.96 7.46 1.10
CA LEU A 135 -23.16 8.13 1.54
C LEU A 135 -22.91 9.61 1.79
N ASN A 136 -23.96 10.38 1.61
CA ASN A 136 -24.10 11.76 2.06
C ASN A 136 -25.23 11.80 3.10
N CYS A 137 -24.86 11.98 4.37
CA CYS A 137 -25.78 11.98 5.50
C CYS A 137 -25.92 13.42 6.05
N PRO A 138 -27.03 14.13 5.79
CA PRO A 138 -27.21 15.51 6.23
C PRO A 138 -27.18 15.71 7.76
N HIS A 139 -27.55 14.68 8.52
CA HIS A 139 -27.61 14.73 9.99
C HIS A 139 -26.25 14.54 10.69
N LEU A 140 -25.18 14.28 9.94
CA LEU A 140 -23.80 14.08 10.46
C LEU A 140 -22.89 15.30 10.23
N ARG A 141 -23.44 16.42 9.77
CA ARG A 141 -22.71 17.67 9.54
C ARG A 141 -22.86 18.63 10.72
#